data_AF-A0A820PTS6-F1
#
_entry.id   AF-A0A820PTS6-F1
#
_cell.length_a   1.000
_cell.length_b   1.000
_cell.length_c   1.000
_cell.angle_alpha   90.00
_cell.angle_beta   90.00
_cell.angle_gamma   90.00
#
_symmetry.space_group_name_H-M   'P 1'
#
loop_
_entity.id
_entity.type
_entity.pdbx_description
1 polymer ?
#
loop_
_entity_poly.entity_id
_entity_poly.type
_entity_poly.pdbx_seq_one_letter_code
_entity_poly.pdbx_strand_id
1 'polypeptide(L)'
;SIQGGMGSALLDHPDKVKQILETLVNNLSIPVSCKIRCLPTLEATISLVRTIATTGVHAISVHGRTRDERNNNQCREAFIQSIVQECPSNITVIANGGSTVISSYSDIEKFR
;
A
#
# COMPACT_ATOMS: atom_id res chain seq x y z
N SER A 1 1.84 -16.03 9.19
CA SER A 1 1.95 -14.54 9.18
C SER A 1 0.85 -13.86 10.00
N ILE A 2 -0.44 -14.02 9.66
CA ILE A 2 -1.55 -13.33 10.36
C ILE A 2 -1.64 -13.74 11.84
N GLN A 3 -1.49 -15.04 12.13
CA GLN A 3 -1.43 -15.55 13.51
C GLN A 3 -0.30 -14.93 14.36
N GLY A 4 0.76 -14.41 13.75
CA GLY A 4 1.85 -13.71 14.43
C GLY A 4 1.66 -12.19 14.50
N GLY A 5 0.50 -11.66 14.09
CA GLY A 5 0.25 -10.21 14.04
C GLY A 5 1.07 -9.46 12.98
N MET A 6 1.54 -10.17 11.94
CA MET A 6 2.39 -9.62 10.87
C MET A 6 1.66 -9.53 9.53
N GLY A 7 2.18 -8.69 8.63
CA GLY A 7 1.63 -8.52 7.29
C GLY A 7 0.27 -7.81 7.34
N SER A 8 -0.73 -8.36 6.66
CA SER A 8 -2.08 -7.76 6.60
C SER A 8 -2.82 -7.72 7.94
N ALA A 9 -2.33 -8.40 8.99
CA ALA A 9 -2.86 -8.25 10.35
C ALA A 9 -2.58 -6.86 10.93
N LEU A 10 -1.49 -6.21 10.50
CA LEU A 10 -1.16 -4.86 10.96
C LEU A 10 -2.14 -3.79 10.47
N LEU A 11 -2.95 -4.09 9.45
CA LEU A 11 -3.99 -3.18 8.94
C LEU A 11 -5.05 -2.84 9.99
N ASP A 12 -5.27 -3.75 10.95
CA ASP A 12 -6.21 -3.55 12.06
C ASP A 12 -5.58 -2.72 13.21
N HIS A 13 -4.29 -2.38 13.09
CA HIS A 13 -3.53 -1.64 14.10
C HIS A 13 -2.69 -0.49 13.50
N PRO A 14 -3.33 0.57 12.97
CA PRO A 14 -2.63 1.70 12.33
C PRO A 14 -1.56 2.36 13.20
N ASP A 15 -1.80 2.49 14.51
CA ASP A 15 -0.81 3.07 15.44
C ASP A 15 0.47 2.23 15.53
N LYS A 16 0.32 0.89 15.52
CA LYS A 16 1.46 -0.02 15.51
C LYS A 16 2.20 0.04 14.18
N VAL A 17 1.49 0.17 13.06
CA VAL A 17 2.11 0.41 11.74
C VAL A 17 2.94 1.69 11.78
N LYS A 18 2.37 2.78 12.27
CA LYS A 18 3.04 4.07 12.41
C LYS A 18 4.31 3.94 13.25
N GLN A 19 4.22 3.34 14.44
CA GLN A 19 5.34 3.16 15.34
C GLN A 19 6.48 2.34 14.71
N ILE A 20 6.16 1.23 14.02
CA ILE A 20 7.15 0.40 13.33
C ILE A 20 7.87 1.23 12.27
N LEU A 21 7.12 1.96 11.44
CA LEU A 21 7.70 2.73 10.33
C LEU A 21 8.53 3.90 10.82
N GLU A 22 8.07 4.68 11.80
CA GLU A 22 8.84 5.77 12.41
C GLU A 22 10.13 5.24 13.04
N THR A 23 10.07 4.09 13.71
CA THR A 23 11.27 3.46 14.29
C THR A 23 12.28 3.12 13.19
N LEU A 24 11.83 2.52 12.08
CA LEU A 24 12.72 2.16 10.98
C LEU A 24 13.29 3.40 10.28
N VAL A 25 12.45 4.38 9.94
CA VAL A 25 12.86 5.62 9.26
C VAL A 25 13.89 6.39 10.09
N ASN A 26 13.70 6.48 11.41
CA ASN A 26 14.59 7.25 12.27
C ASN A 26 15.94 6.57 12.57
N ASN A 27 16.05 5.25 12.37
CA ASN A 27 17.22 4.47 12.78
C ASN A 27 18.00 3.84 11.61
N LEU A 28 17.51 3.98 10.38
CA LEU A 28 18.18 3.47 9.18
C LEU A 28 18.66 4.62 8.30
N SER A 29 19.87 4.48 7.75
CA SER A 29 20.43 5.42 6.78
C SER A 29 19.97 5.19 5.34
N ILE A 30 19.12 4.17 5.13
CA ILE A 30 18.57 3.79 3.83
C ILE A 30 17.09 4.12 3.75
N PRO A 31 16.55 4.44 2.55
CA PRO A 31 15.14 4.70 2.37
C PRO A 31 14.25 3.54 2.81
N VAL A 32 13.25 3.82 3.62
CA VAL A 32 12.24 2.85 4.06
C VAL A 32 11.01 2.97 3.16
N SER A 33 10.49 1.83 2.70
CA SER A 33 9.21 1.72 2.01
C SER A 33 8.35 0.67 2.68
N CYS A 34 7.04 0.68 2.41
CA CYS A 34 6.14 -0.37 2.88
C CYS A 34 5.20 -0.84 1.77
N LYS A 35 4.59 -2.01 1.98
CA LYS A 35 3.57 -2.57 1.08
C LYS A 35 2.31 -2.87 1.86
N ILE A 36 1.18 -2.35 1.37
CA ILE A 36 -0.14 -2.55 1.98
C ILE A 36 -1.11 -3.23 1.01
N ARG A 37 -2.23 -3.68 1.56
CA ARG A 37 -3.46 -4.05 0.85
C ARG A 37 -4.52 -3.01 1.14
N CYS A 38 -5.52 -2.88 0.27
CA CYS A 38 -6.65 -1.98 0.52
C CYS A 38 -7.43 -2.40 1.78
N LEU A 39 -8.00 -1.41 2.46
CA LEU A 39 -9.05 -1.61 3.45
C LEU A 39 -10.42 -1.74 2.75
N PRO A 40 -11.49 -2.14 3.46
CA PRO A 40 -12.81 -2.32 2.84
C PRO A 40 -13.36 -1.09 2.11
N THR A 41 -12.96 0.12 2.52
CA THR A 41 -13.38 1.37 1.88
C THR A 41 -12.18 2.18 1.37
N LEU A 42 -12.44 3.03 0.38
CA LEU A 42 -11.44 3.92 -0.20
C LEU A 42 -10.95 4.93 0.83
N GLU A 43 -11.88 5.51 1.59
CA GLU A 43 -11.62 6.52 2.62
C GLU A 43 -10.74 5.96 3.73
N ALA A 44 -11.01 4.72 4.17
CA ALA A 44 -10.17 4.06 5.17
C ALA A 44 -8.76 3.82 4.62
N THR A 45 -8.66 3.39 3.36
CA THR A 45 -7.36 3.16 2.71
C THR A 45 -6.57 4.46 2.57
N ILE A 46 -7.19 5.56 2.14
CA ILE A 46 -6.57 6.89 2.04
C ILE A 46 -6.13 7.38 3.42
N SER A 47 -6.95 7.22 4.45
CA SER A 47 -6.60 7.60 5.84
C SER A 47 -5.37 6.85 6.34
N LEU A 48 -5.29 5.54 6.07
CA LEU A 48 -4.12 4.73 6.40
C LEU A 48 -2.88 5.20 5.63
N VAL A 49 -3.00 5.46 4.33
CA VAL A 49 -1.89 5.96 3.49
C VAL A 49 -1.39 7.31 3.98
N ARG A 50 -2.28 8.22 4.35
CA ARG A 50 -1.92 9.53 4.93
C ARG A 50 -1.17 9.35 6.25
N THR A 51 -1.65 8.49 7.13
CA THR A 51 -0.95 8.15 8.37
C THR A 51 0.45 7.62 8.10
N ILE A 52 0.59 6.66 7.18
CA ILE A 52 1.88 6.10 6.78
C ILE A 52 2.80 7.19 6.20
N ALA A 53 2.29 8.09 5.36
CA ALA A 53 3.07 9.17 4.77
C ALA A 53 3.72 10.09 5.82
N THR A 54 3.08 10.28 6.98
CA THR A 54 3.66 11.09 8.08
C THR A 54 4.91 10.48 8.71
N THR A 55 5.18 9.19 8.48
CA THR A 55 6.31 8.48 9.11
C THR A 55 7.65 8.75 8.43
N GLY A 56 7.66 9.38 7.24
CA GLY A 56 8.87 9.64 6.46
C GLY A 56 9.30 8.48 5.53
N VAL A 57 8.43 7.49 5.30
CA VAL A 57 8.66 6.49 4.24
C VAL A 57 8.81 7.19 2.88
N HIS A 58 9.62 6.62 1.99
CA HIS A 58 9.83 7.20 0.65
C HIS A 58 8.82 6.68 -0.38
N ALA A 59 8.31 5.46 -0.17
CA ALA A 59 7.37 4.83 -1.08
C ALA A 59 6.38 3.91 -0.37
N ILE A 60 5.17 3.83 -0.93
CA ILE A 60 4.09 2.94 -0.49
C ILE A 60 3.61 2.12 -1.68
N SER A 61 3.83 0.81 -1.62
CA SER A 61 3.25 -0.12 -2.60
C SER A 61 1.82 -0.49 -2.19
N VAL A 62 0.85 -0.26 -3.07
CA VAL A 62 -0.56 -0.57 -2.80
C VAL A 62 -1.02 -1.71 -3.68
N HIS A 63 -1.37 -2.84 -3.04
CA HIS A 63 -2.11 -3.90 -3.74
C HIS A 63 -3.60 -3.57 -3.70
N GLY A 64 -4.22 -3.37 -4.88
CA GLY A 64 -5.64 -3.05 -5.07
C GLY A 64 -6.65 -4.14 -4.63
N ARG A 65 -6.24 -5.10 -3.79
CA ARG A 65 -7.07 -6.15 -3.19
C ARG A 65 -7.09 -5.98 -1.67
N THR A 66 -8.21 -6.31 -1.01
CA THR A 66 -8.30 -6.38 0.45
C THR A 66 -7.63 -7.64 0.97
N ARG A 67 -7.47 -7.76 2.29
CA ARG A 67 -6.86 -8.94 2.93
C ARG A 67 -7.52 -10.27 2.53
N ASP A 68 -8.84 -10.29 2.45
CA ASP A 68 -9.61 -11.54 2.26
C ASP A 68 -9.70 -11.94 0.79
N GLU A 69 -9.47 -10.98 -0.12
CA GLU A 69 -9.44 -11.24 -1.55
C GLU A 69 -8.21 -12.05 -2.00
N ARG A 70 -8.45 -12.88 -3.00
CA ARG A 70 -7.48 -13.78 -3.64
C ARG A 70 -7.26 -13.37 -5.09
N ASN A 71 -6.45 -14.14 -5.81
CA ASN A 71 -6.03 -13.78 -7.16
C ASN A 71 -7.19 -13.71 -8.16
N ASN A 72 -8.26 -14.49 -7.92
CA ASN A 72 -9.46 -14.49 -8.78
C ASN A 72 -10.34 -13.25 -8.56
N ASN A 73 -10.13 -12.50 -7.47
CA ASN A 73 -10.80 -11.23 -7.27
C ASN A 73 -10.12 -10.14 -8.11
N GLN A 74 -10.91 -9.23 -8.66
CA GLN A 74 -10.41 -8.13 -9.47
C GLN A 74 -9.54 -7.16 -8.62
N CYS A 75 -8.46 -6.67 -9.21
CA CYS A 75 -7.67 -5.59 -8.62
C CYS A 75 -8.40 -4.26 -8.85
N ARG A 76 -8.60 -3.47 -7.79
CA ARG A 76 -9.25 -2.16 -7.88
C ARG A 76 -8.26 -1.09 -8.34
N GLU A 77 -8.02 -1.00 -9.64
CA GLU A 77 -7.13 0.02 -10.23
C GLU A 77 -7.57 1.45 -9.90
N ALA A 78 -8.88 1.72 -9.98
CA ALA A 78 -9.45 3.02 -9.62
C ALA A 78 -9.16 3.42 -8.16
N PHE A 79 -9.11 2.47 -7.22
CA PHE A 79 -8.72 2.78 -5.83
C PHE A 79 -7.26 3.24 -5.75
N ILE A 80 -6.36 2.56 -6.46
CA ILE A 80 -4.95 2.93 -6.48
C ILE A 80 -4.80 4.34 -7.10
N GLN A 81 -5.52 4.64 -8.18
CA GLN A 81 -5.51 5.96 -8.80
C GLN A 81 -5.97 7.06 -7.84
N SER A 82 -7.07 6.85 -7.11
CA SER A 82 -7.53 7.81 -6.08
C SER A 82 -6.52 7.97 -4.94
N ILE A 83 -5.86 6.89 -4.53
CA ILE A 83 -4.80 6.97 -3.51
C ILE A 83 -3.63 7.82 -4.00
N VAL A 84 -3.20 7.66 -5.26
CA VAL A 84 -2.14 8.48 -5.86
C VAL A 84 -2.51 9.98 -5.82
N GLN A 85 -3.76 10.32 -6.15
CA GLN A 85 -4.24 11.71 -6.16
C GLN A 85 -4.28 12.34 -4.76
N GLU A 86 -4.56 11.55 -3.73
CA GLU A 86 -4.74 12.02 -2.36
C GLU A 86 -3.47 11.91 -1.50
N CYS A 87 -2.43 11.23 -2.01
CA CYS A 87 -1.15 11.03 -1.33
C CYS A 87 -0.26 12.29 -1.47
N PRO A 88 0.50 12.66 -0.43
CA PRO A 88 1.48 13.74 -0.53
C PRO A 88 2.49 13.52 -1.67
N SER A 89 2.83 14.59 -2.40
CA SER A 89 3.69 14.52 -3.59
C SER A 89 5.12 14.06 -3.32
N ASN A 90 5.56 14.08 -2.06
CA ASN A 90 6.87 13.58 -1.64
C ASN A 90 6.91 12.06 -1.42
N ILE A 91 5.79 11.35 -1.60
CA ILE A 91 5.69 9.89 -1.44
C ILE A 91 5.41 9.25 -2.79
N THR A 92 6.24 8.27 -3.18
CA THR A 92 5.98 7.48 -4.39
C THR A 92 4.98 6.37 -4.10
N VAL A 93 3.84 6.35 -4.80
CA VAL A 93 2.90 5.23 -4.74
C VAL A 93 3.22 4.23 -5.85
N ILE A 94 3.33 2.95 -5.50
CA ILE A 94 3.64 1.86 -6.45
C ILE A 94 2.41 0.96 -6.60
N ALA A 95 1.82 0.93 -7.79
CA ALA A 95 0.65 0.11 -8.09
C ALA A 95 0.99 -1.39 -8.11
N ASN A 96 0.13 -2.23 -7.53
CA ASN A 96 0.32 -3.68 -7.49
C ASN A 96 -1.02 -4.45 -7.59
N GLY A 97 -0.97 -5.62 -8.22
CA GLY A 97 -2.09 -6.56 -8.29
C GLY A 97 -2.62 -6.88 -9.68
N GLY A 98 -2.10 -6.22 -10.73
CA GLY A 98 -2.54 -6.33 -12.11
C GLY A 98 -2.06 -7.55 -12.91
N SER A 99 -1.30 -8.49 -12.33
CA SER A 99 -0.72 -9.63 -13.10
C SER A 99 -1.75 -10.53 -13.79
N THR A 100 -3.04 -10.45 -13.44
CA THR A 100 -4.11 -11.16 -14.14
C THR A 100 -4.46 -10.54 -15.50
N VAL A 101 -4.10 -9.27 -15.72
CA VAL A 101 -4.33 -8.52 -16.97
C VAL A 101 -3.01 -8.07 -17.63
N ILE A 102 -1.90 -8.06 -16.89
CA ILE A 102 -0.57 -7.75 -17.42
C ILE A 102 0.06 -9.04 -17.96
N SER A 103 0.14 -9.15 -19.29
CA SER A 103 0.73 -10.29 -20.00
C SER A 103 1.97 -9.93 -20.82
N SER A 104 2.18 -8.63 -21.04
CA SER A 104 3.26 -8.08 -21.84
C SER A 104 3.83 -6.80 -21.20
N TYR A 105 4.99 -6.37 -21.65
CA TYR A 105 5.59 -5.10 -21.20
C TYR A 105 4.64 -3.91 -21.44
N SER A 106 3.96 -3.87 -22.59
CA SER A 106 3.01 -2.80 -22.90
C SER A 106 1.81 -2.72 -21.95
N ASP A 107 1.48 -3.81 -21.26
CA ASP A 107 0.38 -3.81 -20.28
C ASP A 107 0.82 -3.20 -18.95
N ILE A 108 2.12 -3.16 -18.65
CA ILE A 108 2.66 -2.48 -17.47
C ILE A 108 2.41 -0.98 -17.59
N GLU A 109 2.69 -0.39 -18.76
CA GLU A 109 2.46 1.04 -19.00
C GLU A 109 0.97 1.41 -18.97
N LYS A 110 0.07 0.49 -19.35
CA LYS A 110 -1.39 0.72 -19.25
C LYS A 110 -1.89 0.67 -17.81
N PHE A 111 -1.25 -0.10 -16.94
CA PHE A 111 -1.61 -0.25 -15.53
C PHE A 111 -1.03 0.86 -14.63
N ARG A 112 -0.10 1.66 -15.17
CA ARG A 112 0.62 2.71 -14.45
C ARG A 112 -0.27 3.84 -13.96
#